data_AF-A0A133NDE2-F1
#
_entry.id   AF-A0A133NDE2-F1
#
_cell.length_a   1.000
_cell.length_b   1.000
_cell.length_c   1.000
_cell.angle_alpha   90.00
_cell.angle_beta   90.00
_cell.angle_gamma   90.00
#
_symmetry.space_group_name_H-M   'P 1'
#
loop_
_entity.id
_entity.type
_entity.pdbx_description
1 polymer ?
#
loop_
_entity_poly.entity_id
_entity_poly.type
_entity_poly.pdbx_seq_one_letter_code
_entity_poly.pdbx_strand_id
1 'polypeptide(L)'
;METIVIRSEDWLKNAGIIGLYRILEEEESDEKSSISLEEDQIRFSAELLQNFSEKYFRYFIKQYKNVLSLYRTLNFKENISQFKEKNYENFGKEDLEKLNEHVENVKKYLKSNSYRAMYPLIRCPFDPLEKEKELKKVHLRKKESIEDGISDVKKLITHLEEIYDFLQQEDSQKYIGAKNVIYNIIKNAWDGISILNPQVKEQNMYFEFDKYFVQTTQEYLKQEKTKFKYRCFSCGESIKDTNIDLSFMNHIGFDVARKTSHVWNFNNYVHICPLCRLIYACVPAGFTYLYDKGIFVNANTHLKEMLRINDLIFKNVLGEKKDGKSIYGALVSGMSKEMNEHVEYDLSDIQVVRLEKKRYTFSILSRKFLSIIKKCRTDLEYIRKSSFKEGNDIYYIYNETIKRLMQGENLFLLIHKLVRLKISNGEDCYYKMGTVGTIIEINDIFLKEVGYMKDEKKEYNPLERARIIGHHLQEAYGGFEEGKYNKKLDGIAYRMLNALKTNNKIAFMDSLINAHMYVQKPIPSLFSDYLHQELAFKELGYAFVTGMLGEEWKNEGNTSKN
;
A
#
# COMPACT_ATOMS: atom_id res chain seq x y z
N MET A 1 27.07 -0.99 33.11
CA MET A 1 26.36 -0.42 31.95
C MET A 1 24.87 -0.52 32.24
N GLU A 2 24.12 0.56 32.04
CA GLU A 2 22.67 0.55 32.29
C GLU A 2 21.97 -0.19 31.14
N THR A 3 21.33 -1.32 31.45
CA THR A 3 20.54 -2.10 30.48
C THR A 3 19.11 -1.58 30.48
N ILE A 4 18.63 -1.20 29.31
CA ILE A 4 17.25 -0.76 29.09
C ILE A 4 16.42 -1.98 28.71
N VAL A 5 15.26 -2.16 29.35
CA VAL A 5 14.30 -3.24 29.07
C VAL A 5 12.96 -2.63 28.72
N ILE A 6 12.39 -3.05 27.59
CA ILE A 6 11.10 -2.57 27.10
C ILE A 6 10.24 -3.76 26.74
N ARG A 7 9.08 -3.88 27.39
CA ARG A 7 8.10 -4.93 27.12
C ARG A 7 7.17 -4.56 25.96
N SER A 8 6.80 -5.58 25.18
CA SER A 8 5.71 -5.53 24.22
C SER A 8 4.40 -5.17 24.92
N GLU A 9 3.48 -4.59 24.15
CA GLU A 9 2.17 -4.16 24.63
C GLU A 9 1.22 -4.08 23.42
N ASP A 10 0.67 -2.90 23.14
CA ASP A 10 -0.16 -2.64 21.98
C ASP A 10 0.66 -2.59 20.68
N TRP A 11 -0.08 -2.62 19.56
CA TRP A 11 0.50 -2.61 18.22
C TRP A 11 1.43 -1.42 17.96
N LEU A 12 1.18 -0.26 18.56
CA LEU A 12 1.94 0.96 18.31
C LEU A 12 3.30 0.87 18.99
N LYS A 13 3.32 0.41 20.24
CA LYS A 13 4.56 0.15 20.96
C LYS A 13 5.34 -1.00 20.33
N ASN A 14 4.66 -2.07 19.93
CA ASN A 14 5.29 -3.19 19.25
C ASN A 14 5.93 -2.76 17.92
N ALA A 15 5.23 -1.95 17.11
CA ALA A 15 5.82 -1.38 15.89
C ALA A 15 7.05 -0.50 16.19
N GLY A 16 7.00 0.29 17.25
CA GLY A 16 8.14 1.08 17.72
C GLY A 16 9.32 0.22 18.20
N ILE A 17 9.06 -0.88 18.92
CA ILE A 17 10.08 -1.84 19.38
C ILE A 17 10.75 -2.53 18.19
N ILE A 18 9.97 -3.03 17.23
CA ILE A 18 10.51 -3.64 16.00
C ILE A 18 11.32 -2.63 15.20
N GLY A 19 10.83 -1.39 15.09
CA GLY A 19 11.57 -0.31 14.43
C GLY A 19 12.88 0.02 15.13
N LEU A 20 12.86 0.15 16.46
CA LEU A 20 14.04 0.39 17.27
C LEU A 20 15.07 -0.73 17.09
N TYR A 21 14.63 -1.98 17.19
CA TYR A 21 15.47 -3.15 16.97
C TYR A 21 16.18 -3.08 15.62
N ARG A 22 15.43 -2.83 14.54
CA ARG A 22 15.99 -2.71 13.17
C ARG A 22 17.02 -1.59 13.02
N ILE A 23 16.80 -0.46 13.68
CA ILE A 23 17.73 0.68 13.66
C ILE A 23 19.01 0.37 14.43
N LEU A 24 18.89 -0.35 15.56
CA LEU A 24 20.03 -0.68 16.42
C LEU A 24 20.83 -1.89 15.92
N GLU A 25 20.21 -2.85 15.24
CA GLU A 25 20.86 -4.07 14.74
C GLU A 25 21.80 -3.81 13.56
N GLU A 26 21.66 -2.70 12.84
CA GLU A 26 22.33 -2.45 11.55
C GLU A 26 23.86 -2.27 11.62
N GLU A 27 24.50 -2.42 12.78
CA GLU A 27 25.97 -2.42 12.88
C GLU A 27 26.58 -3.81 12.71
N GLU A 28 27.28 -3.98 11.59
CA GLU A 28 28.18 -5.10 11.30
C GLU A 28 29.34 -5.13 12.31
N SER A 29 29.39 -6.20 13.10
CA SER A 29 30.44 -7.25 13.07
C SER A 29 31.01 -7.69 14.41
N ASP A 30 30.99 -6.87 15.48
CA ASP A 30 31.57 -7.29 16.79
C ASP A 30 30.65 -7.10 18.02
N GLU A 31 29.53 -6.37 17.91
CA GLU A 31 28.65 -6.02 19.05
C GLU A 31 27.25 -6.67 19.02
N LYS A 32 27.08 -7.80 18.33
CA LYS A 32 25.81 -8.58 18.38
C LYS A 32 25.36 -8.98 19.80
N SER A 33 26.23 -8.82 20.80
CA SER A 33 25.97 -9.10 22.22
C SER A 33 25.22 -7.99 22.98
N SER A 34 25.04 -6.80 22.40
CA SER A 34 24.53 -5.62 23.13
C SER A 34 23.02 -5.38 23.02
N ILE A 35 22.32 -6.13 22.17
CA ILE A 35 20.87 -6.07 21.97
C ILE A 35 20.28 -7.47 21.89
N SER A 36 19.14 -7.69 22.54
CA SER A 36 18.44 -8.97 22.53
C SER A 36 16.94 -8.76 22.38
N LEU A 37 16.33 -9.57 21.52
CA LEU A 37 14.88 -9.63 21.32
C LEU A 37 14.38 -10.96 21.89
N GLU A 38 13.65 -10.89 22.98
CA GLU A 38 13.03 -12.04 23.65
C GLU A 38 11.58 -12.22 23.16
N GLU A 39 10.77 -13.05 23.82
CA GLU A 39 9.38 -13.30 23.41
C GLU A 39 8.52 -12.03 23.56
N ASP A 40 8.61 -11.36 24.70
CA ASP A 40 7.76 -10.23 25.10
C ASP A 40 8.55 -8.94 25.40
N GLN A 41 9.86 -8.90 25.16
CA GLN A 41 10.67 -7.72 25.46
C GLN A 41 11.91 -7.57 24.58
N ILE A 42 12.37 -6.34 24.47
CA ILE A 42 13.68 -5.99 23.93
C ILE A 42 14.58 -5.50 25.08
N ARG A 43 15.84 -5.95 25.09
CA ARG A 43 16.87 -5.48 26.01
C ARG A 43 18.07 -4.95 25.24
N PHE A 44 18.60 -3.80 25.64
CA PHE A 44 19.79 -3.23 25.01
C PHE A 44 20.59 -2.33 25.95
N SER A 45 21.89 -2.18 25.70
CA SER A 45 22.73 -1.22 26.43
C SER A 45 22.37 0.22 26.08
N ALA A 46 22.30 1.12 27.07
CA ALA A 46 22.08 2.55 26.84
C ALA A 46 23.14 3.19 25.91
N GLU A 47 24.32 2.59 25.79
CA GLU A 47 25.40 3.03 24.87
C GLU A 47 25.00 2.92 23.40
N LEU A 48 24.08 2.02 23.05
CA LEU A 48 23.60 1.89 21.68
C LEU A 48 22.82 3.14 21.20
N LEU A 49 22.39 4.01 22.14
CA LEU A 49 21.81 5.32 21.83
C LEU A 49 22.85 6.37 21.38
N GLN A 50 24.15 6.08 21.47
CA GLN A 50 25.17 6.95 20.89
C GLN A 50 25.06 6.97 19.36
N ASN A 51 25.17 8.16 18.77
CA ASN A 51 25.00 8.41 17.33
C ASN A 51 23.66 7.85 16.77
N PHE A 52 22.62 7.77 17.61
CA PHE A 52 21.35 7.16 17.23
C PHE A 52 20.69 7.89 16.05
N SER A 53 20.80 9.21 15.95
CA SER A 53 20.27 9.97 14.80
C SER A 53 20.90 9.52 13.48
N GLU A 54 22.21 9.25 13.46
CA GLU A 54 22.90 8.70 12.29
C GLU A 54 22.38 7.31 11.94
N LYS A 55 22.26 6.41 12.93
CA LYS A 55 21.70 5.06 12.77
C LYS A 55 20.27 5.12 12.20
N TYR A 56 19.44 6.00 12.76
CA TYR A 56 18.05 6.21 12.39
C TYR A 56 17.90 6.60 10.92
N PHE A 57 18.59 7.65 10.45
CA PHE A 57 18.48 8.07 9.06
C PHE A 57 19.16 7.09 8.09
N ARG A 58 20.31 6.51 8.46
CA ARG A 58 21.01 5.50 7.67
C ARG A 58 20.11 4.31 7.35
N TYR A 59 19.38 3.81 8.35
CA TYR A 59 18.39 2.75 8.18
C TYR A 59 17.38 3.09 7.09
N PHE A 60 16.66 4.21 7.22
CA PHE A 60 15.63 4.56 6.23
C PHE A 60 16.20 4.79 4.82
N ILE A 61 17.35 5.45 4.73
CA ILE A 61 18.00 5.73 3.43
C ILE A 61 18.36 4.43 2.72
N LYS A 62 18.95 3.47 3.43
CA LYS A 62 19.32 2.16 2.88
C LYS A 62 18.09 1.34 2.51
N GLN A 63 17.12 1.23 3.43
CA GLN A 63 15.92 0.41 3.23
C GLN A 63 15.06 0.91 2.07
N TYR A 64 14.88 2.23 1.95
CA TYR A 64 13.99 2.83 0.96
C TYR A 64 14.73 3.41 -0.26
N LYS A 65 16.01 3.07 -0.44
CA LYS A 65 16.88 3.57 -1.53
C LYS A 65 16.13 3.70 -2.87
N ASN A 66 15.51 2.61 -3.33
CA ASN A 66 14.86 2.54 -4.65
C ASN A 66 13.61 3.43 -4.83
N VAL A 67 13.02 3.96 -3.75
CA VAL A 67 11.83 4.83 -3.82
C VAL A 67 12.15 6.31 -3.58
N LEU A 68 13.35 6.66 -3.13
CA LEU A 68 13.74 8.06 -2.94
C LEU A 68 14.09 8.72 -4.28
N SER A 69 13.72 9.99 -4.45
CA SER A 69 14.01 10.73 -5.68
C SER A 69 15.50 10.81 -5.96
N LEU A 70 16.34 10.91 -4.91
CA LEU A 70 17.80 10.94 -5.03
C LEU A 70 18.34 9.73 -5.80
N TYR A 71 17.97 8.52 -5.38
CA TYR A 71 18.46 7.31 -6.02
C TYR A 71 17.72 6.97 -7.30
N ARG A 72 16.44 7.35 -7.45
CA ARG A 72 15.77 7.29 -8.76
C ARG A 72 16.52 8.09 -9.81
N THR A 73 17.02 9.26 -9.45
CA THR A 73 17.88 10.07 -10.33
C THR A 73 19.18 9.32 -10.67
N LEU A 74 19.86 8.77 -9.67
CA LEU A 74 21.15 8.08 -9.86
C LEU A 74 21.04 6.74 -10.60
N ASN A 75 19.93 6.01 -10.46
CA ASN A 75 19.74 4.72 -11.12
C ASN A 75 19.70 4.84 -12.65
N PHE A 76 19.34 6.01 -13.19
CA PHE A 76 19.38 6.26 -14.64
C PHE A 76 20.83 6.35 -15.19
N LYS A 77 21.86 6.39 -14.32
CA LYS A 77 23.27 6.32 -14.73
C LYS A 77 23.56 5.03 -15.50
N GLU A 78 22.90 3.92 -15.16
CA GLU A 78 23.02 2.64 -15.89
C GLU A 78 22.54 2.77 -17.35
N ASN A 79 21.42 3.45 -17.59
CA ASN A 79 20.92 3.72 -18.94
C ASN A 79 21.92 4.57 -19.75
N ILE A 80 22.49 5.62 -19.12
CA ILE A 80 23.50 6.47 -19.76
C ILE A 80 24.76 5.68 -20.13
N SER A 81 25.25 4.82 -19.23
CA SER A 81 26.40 3.95 -19.51
C SER A 81 26.14 3.05 -20.72
N GLN A 82 24.96 2.43 -20.80
CA GLN A 82 24.57 1.60 -21.94
C GLN A 82 24.52 2.37 -23.26
N PHE A 83 24.03 3.62 -23.25
CA PHE A 83 24.03 4.47 -24.44
C PHE A 83 25.46 4.78 -24.92
N LYS A 84 26.37 5.05 -23.99
CA LYS A 84 27.78 5.34 -24.29
C LYS A 84 28.54 4.12 -24.79
N GLU A 85 28.39 2.96 -24.15
CA GLU A 85 29.06 1.71 -24.53
C GLU A 85 28.73 1.28 -25.95
N LYS A 86 27.49 1.51 -26.39
CA LYS A 86 27.04 1.23 -27.75
C LYS A 86 27.30 2.36 -28.74
N ASN A 87 28.08 3.38 -28.37
CA ASN A 87 28.30 4.58 -29.17
C ASN A 87 27.00 5.20 -29.74
N TYR A 88 25.89 5.06 -29.02
CA TYR A 88 24.55 5.49 -29.45
C TYR A 88 24.00 4.80 -30.72
N GLU A 89 24.61 3.71 -31.20
CA GLU A 89 24.24 3.01 -32.46
C GLU A 89 22.80 2.48 -32.50
N ASN A 90 22.13 2.38 -31.35
CA ASN A 90 20.72 1.95 -31.25
C ASN A 90 19.85 2.92 -30.45
N PHE A 91 20.29 4.18 -30.28
CA PHE A 91 19.51 5.16 -29.53
C PHE A 91 18.27 5.58 -30.32
N GLY A 92 17.08 5.20 -29.83
CA GLY A 92 15.81 5.39 -30.52
C GLY A 92 15.00 6.60 -30.05
N LYS A 93 13.84 6.82 -30.70
CA LYS A 93 12.85 7.82 -30.24
C LYS A 93 12.36 7.52 -28.83
N GLU A 94 12.14 6.24 -28.51
CA GLU A 94 11.73 5.81 -27.17
C GLU A 94 12.79 6.14 -26.11
N ASP A 95 14.08 5.99 -26.43
CA ASP A 95 15.18 6.34 -25.52
C ASP A 95 15.28 7.85 -25.31
N LEU A 96 15.05 8.62 -26.38
CA LEU A 96 14.98 10.08 -26.31
C LEU A 96 13.80 10.54 -25.44
N GLU A 97 12.63 9.92 -25.58
CA GLU A 97 11.46 10.20 -24.76
C GLU A 97 11.74 9.90 -23.29
N LYS A 98 12.31 8.73 -22.97
CA LYS A 98 12.73 8.36 -21.61
C LYS A 98 13.76 9.32 -21.03
N LEU A 99 14.76 9.72 -21.81
CA LEU A 99 15.78 10.69 -21.40
C LEU A 99 15.16 12.06 -21.11
N ASN A 100 14.27 12.53 -21.97
CA ASN A 100 13.58 13.81 -21.78
C ASN A 100 12.65 13.81 -20.56
N GLU A 101 11.94 12.69 -20.31
CA GLU A 101 11.14 12.51 -19.10
C GLU A 101 12.04 12.52 -17.85
N HIS A 102 13.17 11.81 -17.89
CA HIS A 102 14.14 11.81 -16.81
C HIS A 102 14.68 13.21 -16.51
N VAL A 103 15.01 13.98 -17.55
CA VAL A 103 15.46 15.38 -17.41
C VAL A 103 14.42 16.24 -16.68
N GLU A 104 13.15 16.16 -17.07
CA GLU A 104 12.07 16.91 -16.38
C GLU A 104 11.96 16.51 -14.90
N ASN A 105 12.08 15.23 -14.60
CA ASN A 105 12.08 14.73 -13.24
C ASN A 105 13.27 15.27 -12.43
N VAL A 106 14.49 15.21 -12.98
CA VAL A 106 15.71 15.75 -12.33
C VAL A 106 15.54 17.24 -12.05
N LYS A 107 15.09 18.03 -13.04
CA LYS A 107 14.83 19.47 -12.88
C LYS A 107 13.85 19.77 -11.76
N LYS A 108 12.75 19.02 -11.71
CA LYS A 108 11.73 19.13 -10.65
C LYS A 108 12.32 18.83 -9.28
N TYR A 109 13.16 17.80 -9.14
CA TYR A 109 13.77 17.42 -7.87
C TYR A 109 14.78 18.47 -7.40
N LEU A 110 15.68 18.94 -8.27
CA LEU A 110 16.68 19.96 -7.93
C LEU A 110 16.05 21.29 -7.49
N LYS A 111 14.87 21.64 -8.01
CA LYS A 111 14.11 22.83 -7.61
C LYS A 111 13.25 22.65 -6.37
N SER A 112 13.05 21.42 -5.92
CA SER A 112 12.15 21.14 -4.81
C SER A 112 12.61 21.81 -3.53
N ASN A 113 11.67 22.29 -2.71
CA ASN A 113 11.97 22.87 -1.40
C ASN A 113 12.72 21.88 -0.49
N SER A 114 12.48 20.57 -0.70
CA SER A 114 13.21 19.51 -0.01
C SER A 114 14.70 19.55 -0.29
N TYR A 115 15.10 19.65 -1.57
CA TYR A 115 16.52 19.65 -1.95
C TYR A 115 17.17 20.99 -1.63
N ARG A 116 16.50 22.09 -1.98
CA ARG A 116 16.99 23.46 -1.73
C ARG A 116 17.35 23.72 -0.29
N ALA A 117 16.56 23.18 0.66
CA ALA A 117 16.83 23.33 2.08
C ALA A 117 18.16 22.68 2.52
N MET A 118 18.67 21.69 1.77
CA MET A 118 19.84 20.89 2.13
C MET A 118 21.13 21.38 1.49
N TYR A 119 21.08 22.15 0.39
CA TYR A 119 22.28 22.66 -0.27
C TYR A 119 23.24 23.42 0.66
N PRO A 120 22.80 24.24 1.63
CA PRO A 120 23.71 24.90 2.58
C PRO A 120 24.53 23.93 3.46
N LEU A 121 24.08 22.68 3.62
CA LEU A 121 24.76 21.66 4.42
C LEU A 121 25.76 20.82 3.61
N ILE A 122 25.73 20.93 2.29
CA ILE A 122 26.58 20.14 1.38
C ILE A 122 27.82 20.94 1.04
N ARG A 123 29.00 20.43 1.41
CA ARG A 123 30.28 21.13 1.21
C ARG A 123 30.78 20.94 -0.22
N CYS A 124 30.14 21.59 -1.19
CA CYS A 124 30.50 21.51 -2.59
C CYS A 124 30.36 22.88 -3.29
N PRO A 125 31.32 23.28 -4.16
CA PRO A 125 31.20 24.49 -4.96
C PRO A 125 30.20 24.37 -6.13
N PHE A 126 29.66 23.18 -6.38
CA PHE A 126 28.67 22.94 -7.43
C PHE A 126 27.34 23.64 -7.09
N ASP A 127 26.80 24.43 -8.02
CA ASP A 127 25.46 25.03 -7.90
C ASP A 127 24.41 24.20 -8.67
N PRO A 128 23.56 23.42 -7.97
CA PRO A 128 22.56 22.59 -8.63
C PRO A 128 21.46 23.40 -9.33
N LEU A 129 21.19 24.63 -8.88
CA LEU A 129 20.13 25.48 -9.43
C LEU A 129 20.58 26.21 -10.69
N GLU A 130 21.86 26.54 -10.81
CA GLU A 130 22.43 27.02 -12.07
C GLU A 130 22.50 25.89 -13.10
N LYS A 131 23.04 24.73 -12.72
CA LYS A 131 23.15 23.59 -13.63
C LYS A 131 21.79 23.09 -14.12
N GLU A 132 20.76 23.17 -13.28
CA GLU A 132 19.39 22.84 -13.69
C GLU A 132 18.89 23.66 -14.89
N LYS A 133 19.29 24.93 -15.03
CA LYS A 133 18.87 25.80 -16.15
C LYS A 133 19.47 25.34 -17.49
N GLU A 134 20.60 24.65 -17.43
CA GLU A 134 21.30 24.08 -18.58
C GLU A 134 20.68 22.75 -19.04
N LEU A 135 19.88 22.10 -18.19
CA LEU A 135 19.11 20.91 -18.57
C LEU A 135 17.92 21.30 -19.47
N LYS A 136 18.12 21.17 -20.78
CA LYS A 136 17.08 21.38 -21.79
C LYS A 136 16.77 20.07 -22.50
N LYS A 137 15.48 19.78 -22.67
CA LYS A 137 15.03 18.64 -23.47
C LYS A 137 15.54 18.78 -24.91
N VAL A 138 15.87 17.65 -25.50
CA VAL A 138 16.22 17.58 -26.91
C VAL A 138 14.94 17.33 -27.70
N HIS A 139 14.62 18.25 -28.61
CA HIS A 139 13.43 18.17 -29.46
C HIS A 139 13.86 18.05 -30.92
N LEU A 140 13.45 16.97 -31.58
CA LEU A 140 13.65 16.77 -33.02
C LEU A 140 12.51 17.43 -33.79
N ARG A 141 12.83 18.19 -34.85
CA ARG A 141 11.83 18.72 -35.79
C ARG A 141 11.26 17.59 -36.65
N LYS A 142 10.08 17.80 -37.26
CA LYS A 142 9.40 16.80 -38.10
C LYS A 142 10.24 16.19 -39.25
N LYS A 143 11.34 16.84 -39.64
CA LYS A 143 12.24 16.40 -40.73
C LYS A 143 13.62 15.92 -40.24
N GLU A 144 13.93 16.07 -38.95
CA GLU A 144 15.22 15.68 -38.39
C GLU A 144 15.19 14.21 -38.00
N SER A 145 16.28 13.50 -38.28
CA SER A 145 16.47 12.13 -37.82
C SER A 145 17.09 12.13 -36.42
N ILE A 146 17.22 10.96 -35.80
CA ILE A 146 17.78 10.88 -34.44
C ILE A 146 19.27 11.25 -34.48
N GLU A 147 19.96 10.88 -35.55
CA GLU A 147 21.38 11.15 -35.78
C GLU A 147 21.69 12.65 -35.70
N ASP A 148 20.78 13.50 -36.19
CA ASP A 148 20.91 14.97 -36.14
C ASP A 148 20.93 15.49 -34.68
N GLY A 149 20.20 14.83 -33.77
CA GLY A 149 20.08 15.21 -32.37
C GLY A 149 21.15 14.61 -31.43
N ILE A 150 21.95 13.65 -31.90
CA ILE A 150 22.92 12.93 -31.04
C ILE A 150 23.94 13.88 -30.38
N SER A 151 24.36 14.94 -31.05
CA SER A 151 25.28 15.93 -30.48
C SER A 151 24.69 16.62 -29.24
N ASP A 152 23.41 16.98 -29.30
CA ASP A 152 22.72 17.62 -28.19
C ASP A 152 22.38 16.62 -27.08
N VAL A 153 22.08 15.35 -27.43
CA VAL A 153 21.95 14.25 -26.48
C VAL A 153 23.25 14.05 -25.69
N LYS A 154 24.40 14.04 -26.36
CA LYS A 154 25.71 13.89 -25.70
C LYS A 154 25.98 15.04 -24.73
N LYS A 155 25.71 16.29 -25.13
CA LYS A 155 25.85 17.47 -24.23
C LYS A 155 24.93 17.38 -23.01
N LEU A 156 23.68 17.00 -23.23
CA LEU A 156 22.70 16.82 -22.16
C LEU A 156 23.13 15.73 -21.16
N ILE A 157 23.67 14.63 -21.66
CA ILE A 157 24.23 13.55 -20.84
C ILE A 157 25.41 14.05 -20.00
N THR A 158 26.33 14.85 -20.56
CA THR A 158 27.44 15.44 -19.79
C THR A 158 26.92 16.29 -18.62
N HIS A 159 25.91 17.13 -18.86
CA HIS A 159 25.31 17.93 -17.79
C HIS A 159 24.62 17.07 -16.71
N LEU A 160 24.01 15.95 -17.10
CA LEU A 160 23.42 15.00 -16.15
C LEU A 160 24.49 14.30 -15.31
N GLU A 161 25.64 13.97 -15.88
CA GLU A 161 26.75 13.33 -15.14
C GLU A 161 27.33 14.24 -14.06
N GLU A 162 27.53 15.53 -14.35
CA GLU A 162 27.96 16.50 -13.33
C GLU A 162 26.98 16.55 -12.13
N ILE A 163 25.67 16.49 -12.42
CA ILE A 163 24.63 16.42 -11.38
C ILE A 163 24.71 15.10 -10.62
N TYR A 164 24.95 13.98 -11.30
CA TYR A 164 25.09 12.69 -10.64
C TYR A 164 26.29 12.66 -9.71
N ASP A 165 27.42 13.23 -10.12
CA ASP A 165 28.63 13.30 -9.30
C ASP A 165 28.38 14.14 -8.04
N PHE A 166 27.69 15.29 -8.17
CA PHE A 166 27.23 16.07 -7.02
C PHE A 166 26.31 15.25 -6.09
N LEU A 167 25.31 14.55 -6.64
CA LEU A 167 24.37 13.76 -5.87
C LEU A 167 25.01 12.52 -5.22
N GLN A 168 26.12 12.00 -5.76
CA GLN A 168 26.86 10.85 -5.24
C GLN A 168 27.76 11.19 -4.05
N GLN A 169 28.05 12.47 -3.80
CA GLN A 169 28.85 12.90 -2.65
C GLN A 169 28.20 12.48 -1.33
N GLU A 170 29.04 12.19 -0.33
CA GLU A 170 28.60 11.72 0.98
C GLU A 170 27.61 12.69 1.65
N ASP A 171 27.90 13.99 1.65
CA ASP A 171 27.01 15.02 2.18
C ASP A 171 25.65 15.06 1.46
N SER A 172 25.66 14.95 0.12
CA SER A 172 24.42 14.92 -0.68
C SER A 172 23.58 13.69 -0.32
N GLN A 173 24.21 12.53 -0.26
CA GLN A 173 23.58 11.26 0.13
C GLN A 173 22.97 11.35 1.54
N LYS A 174 23.72 11.95 2.46
CA LYS A 174 23.31 12.16 3.85
C LYS A 174 22.13 13.12 3.95
N TYR A 175 22.29 14.39 3.57
CA TYR A 175 21.28 15.41 3.85
C TYR A 175 20.06 15.34 2.92
N ILE A 176 20.26 15.13 1.61
CA ILE A 176 19.14 15.00 0.66
C ILE A 176 18.40 13.68 0.92
N GLY A 177 19.14 12.59 1.12
CA GLY A 177 18.55 11.29 1.47
C GLY A 177 17.70 11.38 2.74
N ALA A 178 18.23 11.99 3.80
CA ALA A 178 17.51 12.18 5.05
C ALA A 178 16.25 13.05 4.86
N LYS A 179 16.31 14.15 4.08
CA LYS A 179 15.11 14.96 3.79
C LYS A 179 14.06 14.18 3.00
N ASN A 180 14.48 13.33 2.06
CA ASN A 180 13.57 12.48 1.27
C ASN A 180 12.84 11.47 2.18
N VAL A 181 13.56 10.78 3.07
CA VAL A 181 12.93 9.80 3.98
C VAL A 181 11.99 10.46 4.99
N ILE A 182 12.29 11.68 5.44
CA ILE A 182 11.41 12.44 6.34
C ILE A 182 10.02 12.59 5.73
N TYR A 183 9.94 13.09 4.50
CA TYR A 183 8.64 13.39 3.89
C TYR A 183 7.96 12.17 3.26
N ASN A 184 8.73 11.19 2.78
CA ASN A 184 8.16 10.04 2.08
C ASN A 184 7.79 8.89 3.03
N ILE A 185 8.47 8.77 4.17
CA ILE A 185 8.34 7.61 5.07
C ILE A 185 7.96 8.06 6.49
N ILE A 186 8.80 8.86 7.15
CA ILE A 186 8.66 9.16 8.59
C ILE A 186 7.37 9.94 8.88
N LYS A 187 7.08 10.96 8.05
CA LYS A 187 5.88 11.82 8.16
C LYS A 187 4.56 11.04 8.13
N ASN A 188 4.57 9.81 7.61
CA ASN A 188 3.38 8.97 7.58
C ASN A 188 2.99 8.47 8.98
N ALA A 189 3.93 8.26 9.89
CA ALA A 189 3.62 7.81 11.25
C ALA A 189 3.38 8.97 12.22
N TRP A 190 4.23 10.00 12.20
CA TRP A 190 4.15 11.13 13.11
C TRP A 190 4.50 12.45 12.42
N ASP A 191 4.03 13.57 12.97
CA ASP A 191 4.18 14.90 12.38
C ASP A 191 4.16 16.01 13.45
N GLY A 192 4.53 17.24 13.08
CA GLY A 192 4.36 18.43 13.93
C GLY A 192 5.35 18.63 15.07
N ILE A 193 6.34 17.75 15.25
CA ILE A 193 7.40 17.86 16.27
C ILE A 193 8.80 17.69 15.65
N SER A 194 9.83 18.16 16.36
CA SER A 194 11.25 18.02 15.97
C SER A 194 11.49 18.39 14.50
N ILE A 195 12.11 17.49 13.71
CA ILE A 195 12.40 17.62 12.27
C ILE A 195 11.17 17.84 11.36
N LEU A 196 9.96 17.66 11.89
CA LEU A 196 8.68 17.90 11.23
C LEU A 196 7.91 19.09 11.83
N ASN A 197 8.49 19.82 12.78
CA ASN A 197 7.92 21.07 13.28
C ASN A 197 8.33 22.25 12.37
N PRO A 198 7.39 22.93 11.70
CA PRO A 198 7.69 24.08 10.84
C PRO A 198 8.35 25.28 11.56
N GLN A 199 8.27 25.34 12.89
CA GLN A 199 8.85 26.42 13.69
C GLN A 199 10.35 26.21 13.99
N VAL A 200 10.86 24.99 13.78
CA VAL A 200 12.28 24.70 14.02
C VAL A 200 13.12 25.34 12.91
N LYS A 201 14.10 26.15 13.33
CA LYS A 201 15.03 26.85 12.43
C LYS A 201 16.30 26.05 12.14
N GLU A 202 16.57 25.03 12.94
CA GLU A 202 17.72 24.15 12.75
C GLU A 202 17.60 23.42 11.40
N GLN A 203 18.61 23.59 10.54
CA GLN A 203 18.62 22.98 9.21
C GLN A 203 19.14 21.54 9.27
N ASN A 204 20.07 21.26 10.19
CA ASN A 204 20.64 19.93 10.36
C ASN A 204 19.67 19.02 11.12
N MET A 205 18.92 18.23 10.37
CA MET A 205 17.94 17.29 10.91
C MET A 205 18.52 16.19 11.80
N TYR A 206 19.80 15.83 11.64
CA TYR A 206 20.46 14.86 12.51
C TYR A 206 20.64 15.43 13.91
N PHE A 207 21.08 16.69 13.98
CA PHE A 207 21.23 17.40 15.24
C PHE A 207 19.89 17.68 15.91
N GLU A 208 18.89 18.15 15.17
CA GLU A 208 17.55 18.40 15.72
C GLU A 208 16.90 17.12 16.25
N PHE A 209 17.01 16.00 15.52
CA PHE A 209 16.47 14.72 15.97
C PHE A 209 17.19 14.22 17.23
N ASP A 210 18.53 14.29 17.25
CA ASP A 210 19.35 13.88 18.40
C ASP A 210 18.99 14.69 19.64
N LYS A 211 18.99 16.02 19.53
CA LYS A 211 18.63 16.93 20.61
C LYS A 211 17.21 16.67 21.13
N TYR A 212 16.23 16.53 20.23
CA TYR A 212 14.84 16.43 20.62
C TYR A 212 14.48 15.07 21.23
N PHE A 213 14.94 13.97 20.63
CA PHE A 213 14.55 12.61 21.04
C PHE A 213 15.60 11.87 21.87
N VAL A 214 16.87 11.91 21.44
CA VAL A 214 17.93 11.06 21.99
C VAL A 214 18.48 11.64 23.29
N GLN A 215 18.91 12.90 23.28
CA GLN A 215 19.45 13.57 24.47
C GLN A 215 18.42 13.64 25.59
N THR A 216 17.18 13.99 25.28
CA THR A 216 16.08 14.01 26.27
C THR A 216 15.81 12.63 26.89
N THR A 217 16.00 11.55 26.12
CA THR A 217 15.90 10.18 26.62
C THR A 217 17.06 9.84 27.54
N GLN A 218 18.30 10.16 27.13
CA GLN A 218 19.49 9.91 27.93
C GLN A 218 19.47 10.68 29.26
N GLU A 219 19.01 11.94 29.25
CA GLU A 219 18.82 12.74 30.46
C GLU A 219 17.78 12.12 31.40
N TYR A 220 16.66 11.66 30.86
CA TYR A 220 15.60 11.01 31.64
C TYR A 220 16.05 9.69 32.28
N LEU A 221 16.84 8.89 31.57
CA LEU A 221 17.35 7.62 32.10
C LEU A 221 18.25 7.86 33.32
N LYS A 222 19.15 8.86 33.24
CA LYS A 222 20.10 9.23 34.30
C LYS A 222 19.46 9.88 35.54
N GLN A 223 18.21 10.35 35.47
CA GLN A 223 17.55 11.04 36.58
C GLN A 223 17.07 10.09 37.67
N GLU A 224 17.22 10.51 38.93
CA GLU A 224 16.60 9.86 40.09
C GLU A 224 15.09 10.14 40.10
N LYS A 225 14.28 9.08 40.01
CA LYS A 225 12.83 9.19 39.77
C LYS A 225 11.98 9.19 41.06
N THR A 226 12.61 9.16 42.24
CA THR A 226 11.94 9.02 43.55
C THR A 226 10.90 10.11 43.85
N LYS A 227 11.06 11.32 43.29
CA LYS A 227 10.16 12.47 43.49
C LYS A 227 9.15 12.67 42.36
N PHE A 228 9.13 11.79 41.36
CA PHE A 228 8.25 11.94 40.19
C PHE A 228 6.81 11.57 40.59
N LYS A 229 5.85 12.42 40.18
CA LYS A 229 4.45 12.32 40.64
C LYS A 229 3.53 11.60 39.66
N TYR A 230 3.93 11.51 38.40
CA TYR A 230 3.11 10.99 37.32
C TYR A 230 3.68 9.68 36.80
N ARG A 231 2.89 8.94 36.03
CA ARG A 231 3.32 7.70 35.38
C ARG A 231 3.12 7.78 33.88
N CYS A 232 4.05 7.18 33.15
CA CYS A 232 3.96 6.99 31.72
C CYS A 232 2.79 6.05 31.39
N PHE A 233 1.90 6.49 30.52
CA PHE A 233 0.77 5.73 30.01
C PHE A 233 1.21 4.42 29.33
N SER A 234 2.35 4.42 28.63
CA SER A 234 2.83 3.27 27.85
C SER A 234 3.74 2.31 28.62
N CYS A 235 4.50 2.74 29.63
CA CYS A 235 5.41 1.82 30.33
C CYS A 235 5.21 1.77 31.84
N GLY A 236 4.32 2.61 32.39
CA GLY A 236 4.09 2.70 33.82
C GLY A 236 5.22 3.35 34.63
N GLU A 237 6.35 3.68 33.99
CA GLU A 237 7.52 4.30 34.65
C GLU A 237 7.21 5.73 35.09
N SER A 238 7.87 6.19 36.14
CA SER A 238 7.61 7.50 36.72
C SER A 238 8.08 8.63 35.79
N ILE A 239 7.31 9.72 35.70
CA ILE A 239 7.63 10.92 34.91
C ILE A 239 7.45 12.21 35.74
N LYS A 240 8.28 13.21 35.44
CA LYS A 240 8.35 14.49 36.18
C LYS A 240 7.17 15.41 35.85
N ASP A 241 6.81 15.50 34.59
CA ASP A 241 5.77 16.38 34.07
C ASP A 241 4.93 15.68 32.99
N THR A 242 3.88 16.37 32.54
CA THR A 242 2.86 15.87 31.62
C THR A 242 2.97 16.52 30.24
N ASN A 243 4.15 17.07 29.88
CA ASN A 243 4.32 17.83 28.64
C ASN A 243 4.41 16.96 27.38
N ILE A 244 4.68 15.66 27.54
CA ILE A 244 4.80 14.72 26.43
C ILE A 244 3.56 13.84 26.40
N ASP A 245 2.85 13.86 25.28
CA ASP A 245 1.67 13.04 25.01
C ASP A 245 1.77 12.34 23.64
N LEU A 246 0.70 11.68 23.22
CA LEU A 246 0.61 10.95 21.94
C LEU A 246 0.09 11.79 20.76
N SER A 247 -0.15 13.10 20.93
CA SER A 247 -0.77 13.95 19.91
C SER A 247 0.09 14.11 18.64
N PHE A 248 1.40 13.90 18.74
CA PHE A 248 2.33 13.94 17.61
C PHE A 248 2.21 12.73 16.67
N MET A 249 1.61 11.63 17.13
CA MET A 249 1.34 10.45 16.31
C MET A 249 0.11 10.73 15.44
N ASN A 250 0.23 10.53 14.14
CA ASN A 250 -0.84 10.86 13.19
C ASN A 250 -2.13 10.10 13.53
N HIS A 251 -3.22 10.81 13.79
CA HIS A 251 -4.55 10.22 14.04
C HIS A 251 -4.61 9.19 15.20
N ILE A 252 -3.71 9.26 16.17
CA ILE A 252 -3.74 8.44 17.40
C ILE A 252 -4.10 9.28 18.62
N GLY A 253 -3.31 10.32 18.92
CA GLY A 253 -3.58 11.21 20.04
C GLY A 253 -4.66 12.26 19.74
N PHE A 254 -5.07 12.98 20.78
CA PHE A 254 -5.96 14.13 20.69
C PHE A 254 -5.22 15.41 21.10
N ASP A 255 -5.67 16.56 20.62
CA ASP A 255 -5.12 17.86 20.98
C ASP A 255 -5.49 18.20 22.43
N VAL A 256 -4.59 17.87 23.35
CA VAL A 256 -4.76 18.06 24.79
C VAL A 256 -4.89 19.54 25.14
N ALA A 257 -4.17 20.41 24.43
CA ALA A 257 -4.14 21.84 24.70
C ALA A 257 -5.46 22.53 24.36
N ARG A 258 -6.20 22.03 23.37
CA ARG A 258 -7.42 22.68 22.87
C ARG A 258 -8.70 21.89 23.14
N LYS A 259 -8.64 20.57 23.40
CA LYS A 259 -9.83 19.70 23.46
C LYS A 259 -9.76 18.68 24.61
N THR A 260 -10.05 19.14 25.83
CA THR A 260 -10.11 18.29 27.03
C THR A 260 -11.33 17.38 27.08
N SER A 261 -12.37 17.65 26.26
CA SER A 261 -13.62 16.88 26.22
C SER A 261 -13.47 15.43 25.77
N HIS A 262 -12.32 15.05 25.19
CA HIS A 262 -12.06 13.69 24.73
C HIS A 262 -11.65 12.73 25.85
N VAL A 263 -11.42 13.23 27.08
CA VAL A 263 -10.93 12.42 28.20
C VAL A 263 -11.95 12.37 29.33
N TRP A 264 -12.04 11.21 29.97
CA TRP A 264 -12.89 11.02 31.14
C TRP A 264 -12.58 12.06 32.22
N ASN A 265 -13.62 12.75 32.68
CA ASN A 265 -13.52 13.84 33.67
C ASN A 265 -12.60 14.99 33.26
N PHE A 266 -12.37 15.20 31.95
CA PHE A 266 -11.57 16.29 31.39
C PHE A 266 -10.10 16.35 31.85
N ASN A 267 -9.60 15.28 32.48
CA ASN A 267 -8.23 15.16 32.95
C ASN A 267 -7.43 14.30 31.98
N ASN A 268 -6.36 14.84 31.40
CA ASN A 268 -5.50 14.03 30.55
C ASN A 268 -4.63 13.08 31.38
N TYR A 269 -4.67 11.80 31.04
CA TYR A 269 -3.82 10.77 31.62
C TYR A 269 -2.91 10.10 30.57
N VAL A 270 -2.96 10.55 29.32
CA VAL A 270 -2.23 9.99 28.18
C VAL A 270 -0.90 10.73 28.01
N HIS A 271 -0.04 10.62 29.02
CA HIS A 271 1.30 11.20 29.04
C HIS A 271 2.35 10.11 28.96
N ILE A 272 3.44 10.35 28.24
CA ILE A 272 4.47 9.34 28.01
C ILE A 272 5.85 9.82 28.47
N CYS A 273 6.74 8.90 28.82
CA CYS A 273 8.12 9.25 29.14
C CYS A 273 8.95 9.53 27.87
N PRO A 274 10.09 10.23 28.00
CA PRO A 274 11.01 10.47 26.88
C PRO A 274 11.45 9.20 26.15
N LEU A 275 11.68 8.09 26.88
CA LEU A 275 12.03 6.80 26.28
C LEU A 275 10.89 6.28 25.38
N CYS A 276 9.64 6.27 25.86
CA CYS A 276 8.49 5.89 25.04
C CYS A 276 8.31 6.80 23.81
N ARG A 277 8.58 8.10 23.95
CA ARG A 277 8.57 9.02 22.80
C ARG A 277 9.60 8.63 21.75
N LEU A 278 10.83 8.26 22.15
CA LEU A 278 11.85 7.77 21.23
C LEU A 278 11.44 6.45 20.55
N ILE A 279 10.84 5.51 21.30
CA ILE A 279 10.30 4.26 20.73
C ILE A 279 9.23 4.56 19.68
N TYR A 280 8.29 5.46 19.97
CA TYR A 280 7.25 5.84 19.03
C TYR A 280 7.79 6.61 17.81
N ALA A 281 8.88 7.36 17.97
CA ALA A 281 9.58 7.94 16.82
C ALA A 281 10.11 6.86 15.85
N CYS A 282 10.37 5.64 16.34
CA CYS A 282 10.82 4.50 15.55
C CYS A 282 9.70 3.68 14.89
N VAL A 283 8.43 4.01 15.11
CA VAL A 283 7.27 3.34 14.46
C VAL A 283 7.39 3.26 12.93
N PRO A 284 7.89 4.29 12.19
CA PRO A 284 8.10 4.14 10.75
C PRO A 284 9.06 3.01 10.38
N ALA A 285 10.02 2.64 11.23
CA ALA A 285 10.93 1.53 10.95
C ALA A 285 10.29 0.16 11.24
N GLY A 286 9.18 0.10 11.99
CA GLY A 286 8.40 -1.12 12.18
C GLY A 286 7.50 -1.44 10.97
N PHE A 287 6.97 -0.41 10.31
CA PHE A 287 6.06 -0.53 9.17
C PHE A 287 6.80 -0.80 7.85
N THR A 288 6.10 -1.42 6.91
CA THR A 288 6.49 -1.46 5.49
C THR A 288 5.64 -0.48 4.70
N TYR A 289 6.28 0.46 4.01
CA TYR A 289 5.62 1.49 3.20
C TYR A 289 5.72 1.24 1.69
N LEU A 290 4.65 1.58 0.98
CA LEU A 290 4.61 1.80 -0.46
C LEU A 290 3.79 3.05 -0.73
N TYR A 291 4.48 4.15 -1.04
CA TYR A 291 3.88 5.48 -1.19
C TYR A 291 3.19 5.96 0.11
N ASP A 292 1.92 6.37 0.04
CA ASP A 292 1.11 6.85 1.17
C ASP A 292 0.40 5.72 1.95
N LYS A 293 0.76 4.47 1.64
CA LYS A 293 0.22 3.27 2.27
C LYS A 293 1.29 2.56 3.07
N GLY A 294 0.92 2.06 4.24
CA GLY A 294 1.81 1.30 5.14
C GLY A 294 1.11 0.06 5.69
N ILE A 295 1.90 -0.93 6.07
CA ILE A 295 1.40 -2.12 6.75
C ILE A 295 2.35 -2.58 7.86
N PHE A 296 1.76 -3.10 8.92
CA PHE A 296 2.44 -3.77 10.02
C PHE A 296 1.60 -4.94 10.50
N VAL A 297 2.24 -6.08 10.74
CA VAL A 297 1.58 -7.25 11.33
C VAL A 297 1.99 -7.33 12.79
N ASN A 298 1.02 -7.17 13.67
CA ASN A 298 1.16 -7.29 15.11
C ASN A 298 0.71 -8.68 15.55
N ALA A 299 1.67 -9.60 15.67
CA ALA A 299 1.47 -10.93 16.25
C ALA A 299 1.90 -10.88 17.73
N ASN A 300 0.94 -10.73 18.65
CA ASN A 300 1.19 -10.41 20.06
C ASN A 300 1.93 -11.51 20.85
N THR A 301 2.10 -12.69 20.27
CA THR A 301 2.65 -13.87 20.95
C THR A 301 4.17 -13.92 20.99
N HIS A 302 4.89 -13.31 20.03
CA HIS A 302 6.36 -13.39 20.01
C HIS A 302 7.01 -12.27 19.15
N LEU A 303 7.85 -11.41 19.75
CA LEU A 303 8.52 -10.30 19.04
C LEU A 303 9.44 -10.74 17.90
N LYS A 304 10.24 -11.82 18.08
CA LYS A 304 11.04 -12.39 16.97
C LYS A 304 10.18 -12.89 15.79
N GLU A 305 9.06 -13.55 16.06
CA GLU A 305 8.14 -13.97 15.01
C GLU A 305 7.54 -12.75 14.29
N MET A 306 7.10 -11.76 15.06
CA MET A 306 6.60 -10.49 14.52
C MET A 306 7.64 -9.81 13.63
N LEU A 307 8.91 -9.79 14.03
CA LEU A 307 10.02 -9.28 13.21
C LEU A 307 10.13 -10.07 11.90
N ARG A 308 10.17 -11.41 11.97
CA ARG A 308 10.27 -12.31 10.81
C ARG A 308 9.14 -12.08 9.80
N ILE A 309 7.88 -12.04 10.26
CA ILE A 309 6.71 -11.80 9.41
C ILE A 309 6.83 -10.43 8.71
N ASN A 310 7.14 -9.37 9.47
CA ASN A 310 7.24 -8.02 8.89
C ASN A 310 8.44 -7.88 7.94
N ASP A 311 9.55 -8.59 8.18
CA ASP A 311 10.69 -8.63 7.26
C ASP A 311 10.36 -9.33 5.95
N LEU A 312 9.57 -10.42 6.01
CA LEU A 312 9.12 -11.13 4.81
C LEU A 312 8.19 -10.24 3.96
N ILE A 313 7.26 -9.53 4.59
CA ILE A 313 6.40 -8.55 3.92
C ILE A 313 7.25 -7.45 3.28
N PHE A 314 8.20 -6.89 4.04
CA PHE A 314 9.10 -5.86 3.55
C PHE A 314 9.87 -6.29 2.30
N LYS A 315 10.49 -7.49 2.34
CA LYS A 315 11.22 -8.07 1.20
C LYS A 315 10.32 -8.27 -0.01
N ASN A 316 9.08 -8.73 0.18
CA ASN A 316 8.13 -8.90 -0.91
C ASN A 316 7.71 -7.55 -1.53
N VAL A 317 7.40 -6.52 -0.72
CA VAL A 317 7.00 -5.20 -1.23
C VAL A 317 8.11 -4.52 -2.03
N LEU A 318 9.36 -4.58 -1.53
CA LEU A 318 10.48 -3.90 -2.18
C LEU A 318 11.14 -4.73 -3.29
N GLY A 319 11.04 -6.07 -3.23
CA GLY A 319 11.61 -7.00 -4.20
C GLY A 319 10.80 -7.17 -5.49
N GLU A 320 9.50 -6.82 -5.50
CA GLU A 320 8.68 -6.87 -6.72
C GLU A 320 9.17 -5.83 -7.75
N LYS A 321 9.93 -6.27 -8.76
CA LYS A 321 10.43 -5.44 -9.86
C LYS A 321 9.37 -5.05 -10.92
N LYS A 322 8.11 -5.50 -10.79
CA LYS A 322 7.07 -5.35 -11.83
C LYS A 322 6.02 -4.29 -11.48
N ASP A 323 5.47 -3.66 -12.52
CA ASP A 323 4.24 -2.87 -12.44
C ASP A 323 3.11 -3.71 -11.82
N GLY A 324 2.51 -3.22 -10.74
CA GLY A 324 1.52 -3.94 -9.94
C GLY A 324 1.93 -4.27 -8.49
N LYS A 325 2.90 -3.54 -7.92
CA LYS A 325 3.25 -3.63 -6.50
C LYS A 325 2.01 -3.49 -5.62
N SER A 326 1.69 -4.53 -4.86
CA SER A 326 0.57 -4.52 -3.93
C SER A 326 1.07 -4.83 -2.52
N ILE A 327 0.87 -3.89 -1.60
CA ILE A 327 1.07 -4.13 -0.16
C ILE A 327 0.22 -5.34 0.27
N TYR A 328 -1.01 -5.44 -0.25
CA TYR A 328 -1.91 -6.55 0.05
C TYR A 328 -1.40 -7.88 -0.53
N GLY A 329 -0.82 -7.86 -1.73
CA GLY A 329 -0.19 -9.04 -2.34
C GLY A 329 1.03 -9.52 -1.56
N ALA A 330 1.88 -8.59 -1.12
CA ALA A 330 3.04 -8.89 -0.29
C ALA A 330 2.65 -9.43 1.09
N LEU A 331 1.59 -8.88 1.69
CA LEU A 331 0.99 -9.40 2.92
C LEU A 331 0.52 -10.84 2.72
N VAL A 332 -0.35 -11.08 1.74
CA VAL A 332 -0.90 -12.42 1.45
C VAL A 332 0.22 -13.44 1.21
N SER A 333 1.22 -13.07 0.40
CA SER A 333 2.38 -13.92 0.11
C SER A 333 3.21 -14.21 1.36
N GLY A 334 3.50 -13.18 2.16
CA GLY A 334 4.26 -13.32 3.39
C GLY A 334 3.56 -14.26 4.39
N MET A 335 2.27 -14.03 4.61
CA MET A 335 1.49 -14.82 5.57
C MET A 335 1.27 -16.27 5.11
N SER A 336 1.04 -16.49 3.80
CA SER A 336 0.87 -17.84 3.26
C SER A 336 2.12 -18.70 3.41
N LYS A 337 3.31 -18.10 3.38
CA LYS A 337 4.59 -18.81 3.56
C LYS A 337 4.79 -19.22 5.03
N GLU A 338 4.56 -18.29 5.95
CA GLU A 338 4.70 -18.52 7.40
C GLU A 338 3.79 -19.62 7.92
N MET A 339 2.55 -19.68 7.43
CA MET A 339 1.56 -20.67 7.88
C MET A 339 1.82 -22.10 7.42
N ASN A 340 2.56 -22.31 6.33
CA ASN A 340 2.97 -23.65 5.93
C ASN A 340 4.10 -24.17 6.83
N GLU A 341 4.83 -23.27 7.49
CA GLU A 341 5.99 -23.58 8.31
C GLU A 341 5.63 -23.69 9.81
N HIS A 342 4.56 -23.02 10.27
CA HIS A 342 4.16 -23.00 11.69
C HIS A 342 2.65 -23.27 11.90
N VAL A 343 2.31 -24.53 12.20
CA VAL A 343 0.93 -25.03 12.39
C VAL A 343 0.30 -24.60 13.73
N GLU A 344 1.12 -24.16 14.70
CA GLU A 344 0.71 -23.91 16.09
C GLU A 344 0.22 -22.48 16.39
N TYR A 345 0.31 -21.54 15.46
CA TYR A 345 -0.18 -20.18 15.72
C TYR A 345 -1.72 -20.14 15.70
N ASP A 346 -2.30 -19.71 16.81
CA ASP A 346 -3.70 -19.29 16.83
C ASP A 346 -3.83 -17.95 16.09
N LEU A 347 -4.21 -18.06 14.81
CA LEU A 347 -4.40 -16.93 13.88
C LEU A 347 -5.36 -15.86 14.40
N SER A 348 -6.16 -16.15 15.43
CA SER A 348 -6.99 -15.18 16.16
C SER A 348 -6.19 -14.03 16.79
N ASP A 349 -4.87 -14.19 16.98
CA ASP A 349 -4.02 -13.20 17.66
C ASP A 349 -3.18 -12.33 16.72
N ILE A 350 -3.39 -12.44 15.40
CA ILE A 350 -2.66 -11.63 14.41
C ILE A 350 -3.51 -10.43 13.98
N GLN A 351 -3.10 -9.25 14.43
CA GLN A 351 -3.68 -7.98 14.03
C GLN A 351 -2.86 -7.36 12.89
N VAL A 352 -3.51 -7.11 11.75
CA VAL A 352 -2.92 -6.34 10.65
C VAL A 352 -3.29 -4.88 10.82
N VAL A 353 -2.27 -4.04 10.99
CA VAL A 353 -2.40 -2.59 11.06
C VAL A 353 -2.04 -2.01 9.70
N ARG A 354 -2.98 -1.30 9.08
CA ARG A 354 -2.77 -0.64 7.79
C ARG A 354 -2.84 0.86 7.96
N LEU A 355 -1.93 1.55 7.31
CA LEU A 355 -1.93 3.00 7.20
C LEU A 355 -2.34 3.37 5.77
N GLU A 356 -3.39 4.19 5.62
CA GLU A 356 -3.77 4.79 4.34
C GLU A 356 -4.05 6.27 4.57
N LYS A 357 -3.39 7.16 3.81
CA LYS A 357 -3.55 8.62 3.96
C LYS A 357 -3.41 9.09 5.42
N LYS A 358 -2.35 8.59 6.10
CA LYS A 358 -2.03 8.81 7.52
C LYS A 358 -3.02 8.26 8.55
N ARG A 359 -4.07 7.53 8.14
CA ARG A 359 -5.05 6.94 9.06
C ARG A 359 -4.78 5.46 9.27
N TYR A 360 -4.79 5.04 10.52
CA TYR A 360 -4.65 3.64 10.89
C TYR A 360 -6.00 2.92 10.80
N THR A 361 -6.00 1.73 10.21
CA THR A 361 -7.13 0.80 10.18
C THR A 361 -6.66 -0.58 10.61
N PHE A 362 -7.55 -1.32 11.26
CA PHE A 362 -7.23 -2.60 11.88
C PHE A 362 -8.04 -3.71 11.23
N SER A 363 -7.43 -4.88 11.08
CA SER A 363 -8.14 -6.11 10.72
C SER A 363 -7.51 -7.28 11.45
N ILE A 364 -8.35 -8.21 11.89
CA ILE A 364 -7.90 -9.47 12.47
C ILE A 364 -7.81 -10.47 11.34
N LEU A 365 -6.67 -11.15 11.26
CA LEU A 365 -6.46 -12.13 10.21
C LEU A 365 -7.04 -13.50 10.61
N SER A 366 -8.30 -13.75 10.25
CA SER A 366 -8.94 -15.02 10.61
C SER A 366 -8.46 -16.22 9.78
N ARG A 367 -8.55 -17.43 10.36
CA ARG A 367 -8.40 -18.72 9.63
C ARG A 367 -9.28 -18.77 8.38
N LYS A 368 -10.49 -18.23 8.46
CA LYS A 368 -11.46 -18.18 7.36
C LYS A 368 -10.94 -17.33 6.20
N PHE A 369 -10.46 -16.11 6.47
CA PHE A 369 -9.85 -15.25 5.45
C PHE A 369 -8.74 -15.97 4.70
N LEU A 370 -7.84 -16.63 5.42
CA LEU A 370 -6.72 -17.35 4.82
C LEU A 370 -7.16 -18.55 3.99
N SER A 371 -8.17 -19.30 4.46
CA SER A 371 -8.79 -20.38 3.68
C SER A 371 -9.33 -19.86 2.35
N ILE A 372 -10.04 -18.72 2.37
CA ILE A 372 -10.55 -18.05 1.15
C ILE A 372 -9.41 -17.69 0.21
N ILE A 373 -8.35 -17.04 0.72
CA ILE A 373 -7.18 -16.66 -0.09
C ILE A 373 -6.51 -17.89 -0.73
N LYS A 374 -6.41 -19.00 0.01
CA LYS A 374 -5.83 -20.25 -0.51
C LYS A 374 -6.69 -20.85 -1.61
N LYS A 375 -8.02 -20.88 -1.43
CA LYS A 375 -8.97 -21.42 -2.41
C LYS A 375 -9.05 -20.57 -3.68
N CYS A 376 -9.01 -19.26 -3.53
CA CYS A 376 -9.14 -18.29 -4.63
C CYS A 376 -7.80 -17.85 -5.23
N ARG A 377 -6.69 -18.58 -5.03
CA ARG A 377 -5.35 -18.12 -5.41
C ARG A 377 -5.25 -17.78 -6.91
N THR A 378 -5.77 -18.65 -7.77
CA THR A 378 -5.77 -18.46 -9.24
C THR A 378 -6.62 -17.25 -9.64
N ASP A 379 -7.78 -17.12 -9.00
CA ASP A 379 -8.77 -16.08 -9.27
C ASP A 379 -8.24 -14.70 -8.88
N LEU A 380 -7.58 -14.63 -7.72
CA LEU A 380 -6.92 -13.44 -7.22
C LEU A 380 -5.76 -13.00 -8.13
N GLU A 381 -4.97 -13.94 -8.66
CA GLU A 381 -3.93 -13.62 -9.63
C GLU A 381 -4.50 -13.14 -10.97
N TYR A 382 -5.64 -13.70 -11.42
CA TYR A 382 -6.33 -13.27 -12.63
C TYR A 382 -6.76 -11.79 -12.56
N ILE A 383 -7.30 -11.35 -11.42
CA ILE A 383 -7.77 -9.97 -11.22
C ILE A 383 -6.67 -8.97 -10.85
N ARG A 384 -5.41 -9.42 -10.71
CA ARG A 384 -4.31 -8.63 -10.13
C ARG A 384 -4.02 -7.33 -10.84
N LYS A 385 -4.11 -7.33 -12.18
CA LYS A 385 -3.83 -6.15 -13.02
C LYS A 385 -5.07 -5.33 -13.36
N SER A 386 -6.25 -5.82 -13.02
CA SER A 386 -7.51 -5.16 -13.35
C SER A 386 -7.71 -3.93 -12.46
N SER A 387 -8.16 -2.83 -13.05
CA SER A 387 -8.35 -1.57 -12.33
C SER A 387 -9.48 -0.72 -12.91
N PHE A 388 -9.92 0.28 -12.19
CA PHE A 388 -10.85 1.29 -12.66
C PHE A 388 -10.43 2.67 -12.16
N LYS A 389 -10.81 3.71 -12.89
CA LYS A 389 -10.54 5.11 -12.53
C LYS A 389 -11.77 5.74 -11.89
N GLU A 390 -11.56 6.51 -10.83
CA GLU A 390 -12.60 7.31 -10.20
C GLU A 390 -12.01 8.68 -9.83
N GLY A 391 -12.46 9.72 -10.56
CA GLY A 391 -11.79 11.01 -10.53
C GLY A 391 -10.37 10.91 -11.10
N ASN A 392 -9.37 11.28 -10.30
CA ASN A 392 -7.95 11.18 -10.69
C ASN A 392 -7.25 9.94 -10.15
N ASP A 393 -7.92 9.15 -9.31
CA ASP A 393 -7.34 8.00 -8.63
C ASP A 393 -7.62 6.71 -9.40
N ILE A 394 -6.63 5.82 -9.44
CA ILE A 394 -6.75 4.47 -10.01
C ILE A 394 -6.91 3.46 -8.87
N TYR A 395 -7.96 2.65 -8.94
CA TYR A 395 -8.28 1.61 -7.97
C TYR A 395 -8.05 0.24 -8.58
N TYR A 396 -7.14 -0.53 -8.00
CA TYR A 396 -6.89 -1.91 -8.40
C TYR A 396 -7.91 -2.84 -7.76
N ILE A 397 -8.58 -3.66 -8.59
CA ILE A 397 -9.64 -4.56 -8.16
C ILE A 397 -9.14 -5.56 -7.13
N TYR A 398 -7.94 -6.12 -7.33
CA TYR A 398 -7.30 -7.00 -6.34
C TYR A 398 -7.22 -6.37 -4.95
N ASN A 399 -6.75 -5.13 -4.84
CA ASN A 399 -6.61 -4.45 -3.55
C ASN A 399 -7.99 -4.23 -2.89
N GLU A 400 -8.99 -3.83 -3.69
CA GLU A 400 -10.36 -3.62 -3.23
C GLU A 400 -11.03 -4.93 -2.77
N THR A 401 -10.73 -6.05 -3.44
CA THR A 401 -11.21 -7.39 -3.05
C THR A 401 -10.57 -7.85 -1.76
N ILE A 402 -9.22 -7.86 -1.67
CA ILE A 402 -8.51 -8.31 -0.47
C ILE A 402 -8.89 -7.48 0.75
N LYS A 403 -9.00 -6.15 0.61
CA LYS A 403 -9.38 -5.25 1.69
C LYS A 403 -10.73 -5.64 2.31
N ARG A 404 -11.75 -5.89 1.48
CA ARG A 404 -13.09 -6.30 1.92
C ARG A 404 -13.09 -7.68 2.57
N LEU A 405 -12.41 -8.65 1.95
CA LEU A 405 -12.28 -10.00 2.49
C LEU A 405 -11.60 -9.99 3.87
N MET A 406 -10.55 -9.19 4.05
CA MET A 406 -9.88 -9.00 5.35
C MET A 406 -10.79 -8.37 6.41
N GLN A 407 -11.74 -7.53 5.98
CA GLN A 407 -12.73 -6.90 6.86
C GLN A 407 -13.92 -7.82 7.16
N GLY A 408 -13.99 -9.01 6.57
CA GLY A 408 -15.14 -9.90 6.68
C GLY A 408 -16.37 -9.39 5.91
N GLU A 409 -16.16 -8.54 4.92
CA GLU A 409 -17.22 -7.98 4.07
C GLU A 409 -17.41 -8.84 2.81
N ASN A 410 -18.67 -9.08 2.44
CA ASN A 410 -19.00 -9.65 1.14
C ASN A 410 -18.71 -8.64 0.01
N LEU A 411 -18.64 -9.14 -1.22
CA LEU A 411 -18.22 -8.37 -2.39
C LEU A 411 -19.39 -7.82 -3.20
N PHE A 412 -20.66 -7.94 -2.76
CA PHE A 412 -21.82 -7.48 -3.54
C PHE A 412 -21.74 -6.01 -3.92
N LEU A 413 -21.26 -5.15 -3.01
CA LEU A 413 -21.10 -3.72 -3.29
C LEU A 413 -20.02 -3.46 -4.36
N LEU A 414 -18.93 -4.23 -4.32
CA LEU A 414 -17.86 -4.14 -5.32
C LEU A 414 -18.35 -4.65 -6.68
N ILE A 415 -18.98 -5.83 -6.71
CA ILE A 415 -19.59 -6.43 -7.91
C ILE A 415 -20.57 -5.43 -8.55
N HIS A 416 -21.52 -4.90 -7.77
CA HIS A 416 -22.48 -3.94 -8.26
C HIS A 416 -21.82 -2.66 -8.81
N LYS A 417 -20.80 -2.13 -8.11
CA LYS A 417 -20.06 -0.95 -8.56
C LYS A 417 -19.38 -1.21 -9.90
N LEU A 418 -18.71 -2.34 -10.07
CA LEU A 418 -18.04 -2.70 -11.32
C LEU A 418 -19.03 -2.83 -12.47
N VAL A 419 -20.10 -3.62 -12.31
CA VAL A 419 -21.09 -3.76 -13.40
C VAL A 419 -21.69 -2.39 -13.77
N ARG A 420 -22.01 -1.55 -12.78
CA ARG A 420 -22.56 -0.21 -13.03
C ARG A 420 -21.57 0.71 -13.76
N LEU A 421 -20.30 0.70 -13.36
CA LEU A 421 -19.26 1.50 -14.02
C LEU A 421 -19.07 1.08 -15.48
N LYS A 422 -19.16 -0.22 -15.79
CA LYS A 422 -19.07 -0.69 -17.18
C LYS A 422 -20.20 -0.14 -18.06
N ILE A 423 -21.41 0.02 -17.49
CA ILE A 423 -22.56 0.59 -18.19
C ILE A 423 -22.44 2.11 -18.34
N SER A 424 -22.03 2.83 -17.29
CA SER A 424 -22.08 4.29 -17.29
C SER A 424 -20.79 4.97 -17.80
N ASN A 425 -19.63 4.38 -17.50
CA ASN A 425 -18.30 4.97 -17.68
C ASN A 425 -17.28 3.90 -18.16
N GLY A 426 -17.57 3.24 -19.27
CA GLY A 426 -16.75 2.13 -19.78
C GLY A 426 -15.29 2.50 -20.11
N GLU A 427 -15.02 3.75 -20.49
CA GLU A 427 -13.67 4.25 -20.83
C GLU A 427 -12.71 4.28 -19.64
N ASP A 428 -13.26 4.45 -18.43
CA ASP A 428 -12.50 4.46 -17.17
C ASP A 428 -12.35 3.05 -16.56
N CYS A 429 -12.79 2.00 -17.28
CA CYS A 429 -12.78 0.61 -16.81
C CYS A 429 -11.68 -0.21 -17.49
N TYR A 430 -10.57 -0.45 -16.78
CA TYR A 430 -9.48 -1.31 -17.22
C TYR A 430 -9.67 -2.77 -16.76
N TYR A 431 -10.84 -3.33 -17.02
CA TYR A 431 -11.20 -4.73 -16.73
C TYR A 431 -12.27 -5.26 -17.68
N LYS A 432 -12.34 -6.60 -17.78
CA LYS A 432 -13.32 -7.33 -18.59
C LYS A 432 -14.47 -7.83 -17.72
N MET A 433 -15.62 -8.15 -18.31
CA MET A 433 -16.72 -8.75 -17.54
C MET A 433 -16.37 -10.12 -16.95
N GLY A 434 -15.43 -10.85 -17.56
CA GLY A 434 -14.83 -12.04 -16.96
C GLY A 434 -14.22 -11.76 -15.58
N THR A 435 -13.58 -10.60 -15.39
CA THR A 435 -13.09 -10.16 -14.07
C THR A 435 -14.20 -10.03 -13.05
N VAL A 436 -15.37 -9.49 -13.45
CA VAL A 436 -16.53 -9.40 -12.54
C VAL A 436 -17.06 -10.80 -12.21
N GLY A 437 -17.11 -11.70 -13.20
CA GLY A 437 -17.44 -13.12 -13.00
C GLY A 437 -16.55 -13.77 -11.94
N THR A 438 -15.24 -13.60 -12.05
CA THR A 438 -14.27 -14.10 -11.07
C THR A 438 -14.50 -13.52 -9.67
N ILE A 439 -14.87 -12.24 -9.54
CA ILE A 439 -15.20 -11.65 -8.21
C ILE A 439 -16.47 -12.25 -7.62
N ILE A 440 -17.46 -12.59 -8.45
CA ILE A 440 -18.67 -13.30 -8.01
C ILE A 440 -18.30 -14.70 -7.49
N GLU A 441 -17.42 -15.42 -8.19
CA GLU A 441 -16.91 -16.73 -7.74
C GLU A 441 -16.16 -16.64 -6.40
N ILE A 442 -15.30 -15.62 -6.24
CA ILE A 442 -14.63 -15.33 -4.96
C ILE A 442 -15.66 -15.03 -3.86
N ASN A 443 -16.73 -14.30 -4.18
CA ASN A 443 -17.78 -13.99 -3.22
C ASN A 443 -18.56 -15.23 -2.76
N ASP A 444 -18.86 -16.15 -3.67
CA ASP A 444 -19.55 -17.41 -3.35
C ASP A 444 -18.70 -18.26 -2.42
N ILE A 445 -17.39 -18.39 -2.70
CA ILE A 445 -16.43 -19.05 -1.82
C ILE A 445 -16.39 -18.36 -0.45
N PHE A 446 -16.34 -17.03 -0.42
CA PHE A 446 -16.38 -16.26 0.83
C PHE A 446 -17.64 -16.56 1.64
N LEU A 447 -18.84 -16.48 1.04
CA LEU A 447 -20.12 -16.70 1.72
C LEU A 447 -20.23 -18.12 2.29
N LYS A 448 -19.71 -19.11 1.58
CA LYS A 448 -19.63 -20.50 2.05
C LYS A 448 -18.66 -20.66 3.23
N GLU A 449 -17.44 -20.13 3.10
CA GLU A 449 -16.40 -20.24 4.15
C GLU A 449 -16.78 -19.56 5.46
N VAL A 450 -17.51 -18.44 5.38
CA VAL A 450 -17.96 -17.74 6.60
C VAL A 450 -19.23 -18.33 7.19
N GLY A 451 -19.95 -19.18 6.45
CA GLY A 451 -21.15 -19.90 6.89
C GLY A 451 -22.48 -19.22 6.54
N TYR A 452 -22.48 -18.20 5.67
CA TYR A 452 -23.71 -17.58 5.18
C TYR A 452 -24.43 -18.44 4.15
N MET A 453 -23.72 -19.32 3.46
CA MET A 453 -24.26 -20.28 2.49
C MET A 453 -23.72 -21.68 2.75
N LYS A 454 -24.52 -22.69 2.41
CA LYS A 454 -24.10 -24.10 2.49
C LYS A 454 -23.39 -24.50 1.22
N ASP A 455 -22.39 -25.37 1.36
CA ASP A 455 -21.76 -26.02 0.22
C ASP A 455 -22.64 -27.19 -0.24
N GLU A 456 -23.46 -26.95 -1.25
CA GLU A 456 -24.32 -27.95 -1.85
C GLU A 456 -23.62 -28.54 -3.08
N LYS A 457 -23.31 -29.84 -3.05
CA LYS A 457 -22.84 -30.54 -4.24
C LYS A 457 -23.98 -30.58 -5.26
N LYS A 458 -23.83 -29.80 -6.33
CA LYS A 458 -24.75 -29.80 -7.48
C LYS A 458 -24.07 -30.39 -8.69
N GLU A 459 -24.88 -30.96 -9.57
CA GLU A 459 -24.43 -31.60 -10.82
C GLU A 459 -23.78 -30.59 -11.79
N TYR A 460 -24.09 -29.31 -11.64
CA TYR A 460 -23.54 -28.21 -12.44
C TYR A 460 -23.31 -26.96 -11.57
N ASN A 461 -22.46 -26.05 -12.04
CA ASN A 461 -22.22 -24.75 -11.40
C ASN A 461 -23.36 -23.75 -11.71
N PRO A 462 -24.19 -23.34 -10.72
CA PRO A 462 -25.33 -22.45 -10.95
C PRO A 462 -24.93 -21.06 -11.45
N LEU A 463 -23.78 -20.53 -11.00
CA LEU A 463 -23.30 -19.21 -11.39
C LEU A 463 -22.87 -19.19 -12.86
N GLU A 464 -22.16 -20.23 -13.29
CA GLU A 464 -21.78 -20.42 -14.69
C GLU A 464 -23.02 -20.55 -15.58
N ARG A 465 -24.00 -21.35 -15.16
CA ARG A 465 -25.27 -21.49 -15.90
C ARG A 465 -26.00 -20.15 -16.01
N ALA A 466 -26.09 -19.38 -14.94
CA ALA A 466 -26.70 -18.04 -14.97
C ALA A 466 -25.98 -17.11 -15.95
N ARG A 467 -24.65 -17.14 -15.98
CA ARG A 467 -23.82 -16.36 -16.90
C ARG A 467 -24.07 -16.75 -18.36
N ILE A 468 -24.12 -18.04 -18.67
CA ILE A 468 -24.41 -18.57 -20.01
C ILE A 468 -25.79 -18.11 -20.48
N ILE A 469 -26.80 -18.21 -19.61
CA ILE A 469 -28.16 -17.75 -19.93
C ILE A 469 -28.17 -16.25 -20.24
N GLY A 470 -27.44 -15.44 -19.45
CA GLY A 470 -27.28 -14.01 -19.72
C GLY A 470 -26.68 -13.73 -21.10
N HIS A 471 -25.63 -14.48 -21.47
CA HIS A 471 -24.99 -14.38 -22.79
C HIS A 471 -25.94 -14.78 -23.94
N HIS A 472 -26.69 -15.88 -23.80
CA HIS A 472 -27.68 -16.27 -24.81
C HIS A 472 -28.78 -15.20 -24.98
N LEU A 473 -29.17 -14.52 -23.90
CA LEU A 473 -30.10 -13.40 -23.99
C LEU A 473 -29.48 -12.26 -24.80
N GLN A 474 -28.23 -11.90 -24.51
CA GLN A 474 -27.50 -10.88 -25.25
C GLN A 474 -27.39 -11.21 -26.75
N GLU A 475 -27.06 -12.44 -27.12
CA GLU A 475 -27.04 -12.89 -28.53
C GLU A 475 -28.41 -12.71 -29.19
N ALA A 476 -29.49 -13.06 -28.49
CA ALA A 476 -30.86 -12.89 -28.98
C ALA A 476 -31.25 -11.41 -29.19
N TYR A 477 -30.57 -10.48 -28.51
CA TYR A 477 -30.71 -9.03 -28.69
C TYR A 477 -29.80 -8.46 -29.80
N GLY A 478 -29.12 -9.31 -30.57
CA GLY A 478 -28.27 -8.93 -31.70
C GLY A 478 -26.78 -8.86 -31.40
N GLY A 479 -26.33 -9.36 -30.24
CA GLY A 479 -24.92 -9.39 -29.84
C GLY A 479 -24.28 -8.01 -29.63
N PHE A 480 -22.95 -7.97 -29.47
CA PHE A 480 -22.14 -6.76 -29.59
C PHE A 480 -21.36 -6.83 -30.91
N GLU A 481 -21.61 -5.92 -31.84
CA GLU A 481 -20.61 -5.60 -32.87
C GLU A 481 -19.44 -4.87 -32.19
N GLU A 482 -18.19 -5.13 -32.59
CA GLU A 482 -17.01 -4.42 -32.07
C GLU A 482 -17.25 -2.90 -32.11
N GLY A 483 -17.35 -2.29 -30.92
CA GLY A 483 -17.54 -0.84 -30.77
C GLY A 483 -19.00 -0.33 -30.76
N LYS A 484 -20.04 -1.18 -30.84
CA LYS A 484 -21.45 -0.74 -30.72
C LYS A 484 -22.14 -1.25 -29.45
N TYR A 485 -22.41 -0.31 -28.54
CA TYR A 485 -23.19 -0.53 -27.32
C TYR A 485 -24.68 -0.81 -27.62
N ASN A 486 -25.22 -1.91 -27.08
CA ASN A 486 -26.65 -2.19 -27.14
C ASN A 486 -27.39 -1.47 -26.01
N LYS A 487 -27.76 -0.20 -26.24
CA LYS A 487 -28.46 0.67 -25.26
C LYS A 487 -29.72 0.03 -24.64
N LYS A 488 -30.37 -0.92 -25.33
CA LYS A 488 -31.53 -1.65 -24.78
C LYS A 488 -31.10 -2.61 -23.66
N LEU A 489 -30.01 -3.36 -23.85
CA LEU A 489 -29.45 -4.24 -22.84
C LEU A 489 -28.94 -3.44 -21.64
N ASP A 490 -28.33 -2.27 -21.85
CA ASP A 490 -27.91 -1.38 -20.75
C ASP A 490 -29.09 -0.93 -19.88
N GLY A 491 -30.20 -0.55 -20.50
CA GLY A 491 -31.42 -0.18 -19.78
C GLY A 491 -32.02 -1.35 -18.98
N ILE A 492 -31.99 -2.57 -19.54
CA ILE A 492 -32.43 -3.79 -18.86
C ILE A 492 -31.49 -4.10 -17.68
N ALA A 493 -30.18 -4.07 -17.91
CA ALA A 493 -29.15 -4.29 -16.89
C ALA A 493 -29.31 -3.30 -15.74
N TYR A 494 -29.54 -2.02 -16.04
CA TYR A 494 -29.72 -0.99 -15.01
C TYR A 494 -30.92 -1.28 -14.09
N ARG A 495 -32.06 -1.69 -14.67
CA ARG A 495 -33.25 -2.11 -13.89
C ARG A 495 -32.94 -3.32 -13.02
N MET A 496 -32.31 -4.35 -13.59
CA MET A 496 -31.91 -5.55 -12.88
C MET A 496 -30.93 -5.26 -11.75
N LEU A 497 -29.93 -4.40 -11.98
CA LEU A 497 -28.95 -3.99 -10.97
C LEU A 497 -29.59 -3.24 -9.81
N ASN A 498 -30.55 -2.36 -10.07
CA ASN A 498 -31.28 -1.65 -9.02
C ASN A 498 -32.13 -2.62 -8.18
N ALA A 499 -32.78 -3.58 -8.83
CA ALA A 499 -33.51 -4.64 -8.15
C ALA A 499 -32.59 -5.48 -7.26
N LEU A 500 -31.42 -5.91 -7.75
CA LEU A 500 -30.43 -6.66 -6.97
C LEU A 500 -29.85 -5.85 -5.81
N LYS A 501 -29.60 -4.55 -6.00
CA LYS A 501 -29.09 -3.66 -4.93
C LYS A 501 -30.09 -3.54 -3.77
N THR A 502 -31.38 -3.49 -4.09
CA THR A 502 -32.49 -3.33 -3.13
C THR A 502 -33.09 -4.66 -2.68
N ASN A 503 -32.49 -5.79 -3.07
CA ASN A 503 -32.99 -7.16 -2.83
C ASN A 503 -34.45 -7.37 -3.28
N ASN A 504 -34.91 -6.64 -4.29
CA ASN A 504 -36.26 -6.75 -4.84
C ASN A 504 -36.34 -7.87 -5.89
N LYS A 505 -36.58 -9.11 -5.44
CA LYS A 505 -36.67 -10.30 -6.31
C LYS A 505 -37.78 -10.19 -7.35
N ILE A 506 -38.91 -9.60 -6.99
CA ILE A 506 -40.07 -9.43 -7.89
C ILE A 506 -39.67 -8.53 -9.08
N ALA A 507 -39.11 -7.35 -8.80
CA ALA A 507 -38.68 -6.42 -9.84
C ALA A 507 -37.57 -7.01 -10.74
N PHE A 508 -36.70 -7.85 -10.19
CA PHE A 508 -35.70 -8.57 -10.98
C PHE A 508 -36.36 -9.58 -11.92
N MET A 509 -37.25 -10.42 -11.40
CA MET A 509 -37.98 -11.43 -12.18
C MET A 509 -38.85 -10.78 -13.26
N ASP A 510 -39.54 -9.68 -12.95
CA ASP A 510 -40.32 -8.92 -13.94
C ASP A 510 -39.41 -8.41 -15.08
N SER A 511 -38.22 -7.90 -14.75
CA SER A 511 -37.25 -7.46 -15.75
C SER A 511 -36.73 -8.62 -16.59
N LEU A 512 -36.47 -9.78 -15.97
CA LEU A 512 -36.01 -11.00 -16.64
C LEU A 512 -37.05 -11.55 -17.62
N ILE A 513 -38.31 -11.69 -17.16
CA ILE A 513 -39.43 -12.20 -17.95
C ILE A 513 -39.68 -11.29 -19.15
N ASN A 514 -39.78 -9.98 -18.93
CA ASN A 514 -40.02 -9.01 -20.00
C ASN A 514 -38.90 -9.04 -21.06
N ALA A 515 -37.64 -9.18 -20.64
CA ALA A 515 -36.52 -9.26 -21.57
C ALA A 515 -36.58 -10.53 -22.43
N HIS A 516 -36.88 -11.69 -21.85
CA HIS A 516 -37.00 -12.95 -22.59
C HIS A 516 -38.22 -12.97 -23.52
N MET A 517 -39.36 -12.44 -23.06
CA MET A 517 -40.57 -12.31 -23.89
C MET A 517 -40.36 -11.43 -25.11
N TYR A 518 -39.61 -10.33 -24.96
CA TYR A 518 -39.33 -9.40 -26.08
C TYR A 518 -38.58 -10.09 -27.23
N VAL A 519 -37.62 -10.98 -26.92
CA VAL A 519 -36.88 -11.77 -27.92
C VAL A 519 -37.48 -13.16 -28.18
N GLN A 520 -38.66 -13.44 -27.64
CA GLN A 520 -39.38 -14.72 -27.78
C GLN A 520 -38.53 -15.95 -27.40
N LYS A 521 -37.71 -15.82 -26.34
CA LYS A 521 -36.89 -16.91 -25.78
C LYS A 521 -37.56 -17.49 -24.52
N PRO A 522 -37.33 -18.79 -24.22
CA PRO A 522 -37.87 -19.41 -23.02
C PRO A 522 -37.35 -18.73 -21.75
N ILE A 523 -38.22 -18.58 -20.75
CA ILE A 523 -37.84 -18.01 -19.45
C ILE A 523 -37.01 -19.05 -18.69
N PRO A 524 -35.82 -18.68 -18.16
CA PRO A 524 -34.96 -19.64 -17.48
C PRO A 524 -35.55 -20.10 -16.14
N SER A 525 -35.69 -21.41 -15.93
CA SER A 525 -36.20 -21.97 -14.67
C SER A 525 -35.22 -21.83 -13.50
N LEU A 526 -33.93 -21.63 -13.78
CA LEU A 526 -32.84 -21.55 -12.79
C LEU A 526 -33.15 -20.60 -11.63
N PHE A 527 -33.75 -19.44 -11.90
CA PHE A 527 -34.00 -18.44 -10.85
C PHE A 527 -35.11 -18.84 -9.89
N SER A 528 -36.08 -19.64 -10.35
CA SER A 528 -37.19 -20.13 -9.53
C SER A 528 -36.70 -20.99 -8.37
N ASP A 529 -35.68 -21.82 -8.62
CA ASP A 529 -35.11 -22.74 -7.62
C ASP A 529 -34.44 -22.00 -6.45
N TYR A 530 -34.07 -20.72 -6.63
CA TYR A 530 -33.34 -19.92 -5.64
C TYR A 530 -34.17 -18.77 -5.05
N LEU A 531 -35.46 -18.64 -5.38
CA LEU A 531 -36.31 -17.56 -4.85
C LEU A 531 -36.33 -17.51 -3.32
N HIS A 532 -36.20 -18.65 -2.65
CA HIS A 532 -36.16 -18.74 -1.18
C HIS A 532 -34.78 -18.44 -0.58
N GLN A 533 -33.72 -18.44 -1.38
CA GLN A 533 -32.33 -18.23 -0.93
C GLN A 533 -31.85 -16.83 -1.33
N GLU A 534 -31.97 -15.85 -0.44
CA GLU A 534 -31.72 -14.44 -0.78
C GLU A 534 -30.31 -14.15 -1.32
N LEU A 535 -29.27 -14.66 -0.66
CA LEU A 535 -27.88 -14.44 -1.06
C LEU A 535 -27.55 -15.17 -2.38
N ALA A 536 -27.94 -16.44 -2.50
CA ALA A 536 -27.72 -17.22 -3.71
C ALA A 536 -28.45 -16.63 -4.92
N PHE A 537 -29.72 -16.19 -4.75
CA PHE A 537 -30.46 -15.48 -5.80
C PHE A 537 -29.72 -14.22 -6.25
N LYS A 538 -29.15 -13.47 -5.31
CA LYS A 538 -28.41 -12.25 -5.60
C LYS A 538 -27.14 -12.53 -6.39
N GLU A 539 -26.37 -13.57 -6.04
CA GLU A 539 -25.19 -13.99 -6.81
C GLU A 539 -25.54 -14.45 -8.23
N LEU A 540 -26.60 -15.25 -8.36
CA LEU A 540 -27.12 -15.68 -9.66
C LEU A 540 -27.56 -14.49 -10.51
N GLY A 541 -28.25 -13.53 -9.90
CA GLY A 541 -28.68 -12.32 -10.58
C GLY A 541 -27.50 -11.49 -11.10
N TYR A 542 -26.46 -11.30 -10.28
CA TYR A 542 -25.24 -10.63 -10.73
C TYR A 542 -24.51 -11.42 -11.82
N ALA A 543 -24.39 -12.74 -11.69
CA ALA A 543 -23.74 -13.60 -12.68
C ALA A 543 -24.46 -13.53 -14.04
N PHE A 544 -25.78 -13.52 -14.04
CA PHE A 544 -26.60 -13.34 -15.23
C PHE A 544 -26.39 -11.98 -15.89
N VAL A 545 -26.47 -10.89 -15.12
CA VAL A 545 -26.23 -9.54 -15.68
C VAL A 545 -24.80 -9.42 -16.20
N THR A 546 -23.82 -10.04 -15.52
CA THR A 546 -22.43 -10.11 -15.98
C THR A 546 -22.30 -10.83 -17.32
N GLY A 547 -23.00 -11.95 -17.50
CA GLY A 547 -23.04 -12.67 -18.79
C GLY A 547 -23.69 -11.87 -19.89
N MET A 548 -24.80 -11.19 -19.58
CA MET A 548 -25.54 -10.34 -20.52
C MET A 548 -24.74 -9.14 -21.04
N LEU A 549 -23.77 -8.65 -20.25
CA LEU A 549 -22.89 -7.53 -20.61
C LEU A 549 -21.49 -7.99 -21.05
N GLY A 550 -21.24 -9.28 -21.11
CA GLY A 550 -19.92 -9.85 -21.43
C GLY A 550 -19.58 -9.82 -22.92
N GLU A 551 -18.29 -9.90 -23.23
CA GLU A 551 -17.81 -10.20 -24.59
C GLU A 551 -17.69 -11.72 -24.76
N GLU A 552 -17.68 -12.19 -26.01
CA GLU A 552 -17.69 -13.60 -26.40
C GLU A 552 -16.82 -14.50 -25.50
N TRP A 553 -17.46 -15.46 -24.84
CA TRP A 553 -16.77 -16.51 -24.11
C TRP A 553 -16.35 -17.59 -25.09
N LYS A 554 -15.10 -17.55 -25.57
CA LYS A 554 -14.49 -18.70 -26.25
C LYS A 554 -14.20 -19.80 -25.22
N ASN A 555 -15.20 -20.60 -24.91
CA ASN A 555 -14.97 -21.91 -24.31
C ASN A 555 -14.41 -22.83 -25.40
N GLU A 556 -13.09 -22.99 -25.44
CA GLU A 556 -12.49 -24.16 -26.07
C GLU A 556 -12.85 -25.38 -25.21
N GLY A 557 -13.97 -26.02 -25.55
CA GLY A 557 -14.36 -27.33 -25.01
C GLY A 557 -15.58 -27.33 -24.10
N ASN A 558 -16.78 -27.18 -24.68
CA ASN A 558 -17.90 -28.09 -24.42
C ASN A 558 -19.09 -27.75 -25.31
N THR A 559 -19.04 -28.23 -26.54
CA THR A 559 -20.23 -28.47 -27.36
C THR A 559 -20.85 -29.81 -26.94
N SER A 560 -21.88 -29.78 -26.10
CA SER A 560 -22.98 -30.76 -25.97
C SER A 560 -23.71 -30.51 -24.64
N LYS A 561 -25.04 -30.49 -24.51
CA LYS A 561 -26.22 -30.77 -25.34
C LYS A 561 -27.37 -29.92 -24.74
N ASN A 562 -28.37 -29.64 -25.57
CA ASN A 562 -29.62 -28.89 -25.28
C ASN A 562 -30.25 -29.11 -23.90
#